data_AF-A0A1V4Q7F1-F1
#
_entry.id   AF-A0A1V4Q7F1-F1
#
_cell.length_a   1.000
_cell.length_b   1.000
_cell.length_c   1.000
_cell.angle_alpha   90.00
_cell.angle_beta   90.00
_cell.angle_gamma   90.00
#
_symmetry.space_group_name_H-M   'P 1'
#
loop_
_entity.id
_entity.type
_entity.pdbx_description
1 polymer ?
#
loop_
_entity_poly.entity_id
_entity_poly.type
_entity_poly.pdbx_seq_one_letter_code
_entity_poly.pdbx_strand_id
1 'polypeptide(L)'
;LRITDTFRRKRRLQALGQFTTPSGTPLPPSAPTLADGVADGVLGPDHVHAVLDVLGKIPVALPAEVHTAAEQTLGQLAREHTPAELGVLGQQL
;
A
#
# COMPACT_ATOMS: atom_id res chain seq x y z
N LEU A 1 -22.10 7.01 -10.17
CA LEU A 1 -20.77 6.46 -9.83
C LEU A 1 -20.29 5.57 -10.98
N ARG A 2 -19.48 6.11 -11.90
CA ARG A 2 -18.82 5.28 -12.91
C ARG A 2 -17.70 4.55 -12.17
N ILE A 3 -17.81 3.23 -12.00
CA ILE A 3 -16.75 2.41 -11.42
C ILE A 3 -15.72 2.22 -12.54
N THR A 4 -14.87 3.22 -12.75
CA THR A 4 -14.01 3.27 -13.93
C THR A 4 -12.80 2.32 -13.84
N ASP A 5 -12.50 1.77 -12.65
CA ASP A 5 -11.46 0.74 -12.49
C ASP A 5 -11.72 -0.17 -11.26
N THR A 6 -12.44 -1.28 -11.50
CA THR A 6 -12.78 -2.27 -10.46
C THR A 6 -11.55 -2.99 -9.91
N PHE A 7 -10.50 -3.17 -10.74
CA PHE A 7 -9.27 -3.85 -10.33
C PHE A 7 -8.44 -3.00 -9.39
N ARG A 8 -8.25 -1.72 -9.71
CA ARG A 8 -7.58 -0.77 -8.82
C ARG A 8 -8.30 -0.64 -7.49
N ARG A 9 -9.64 -0.58 -7.51
CA ARG A 9 -10.44 -0.54 -6.28
C ARG A 9 -10.25 -1.80 -5.44
N LYS A 10 -10.31 -2.99 -6.06
CA LYS A 10 -10.09 -4.27 -5.37
C LYS A 10 -8.71 -4.33 -4.74
N ARG A 11 -7.67 -3.96 -5.48
CA ARG A 11 -6.28 -3.97 -5.00
C ARG A 11 -6.09 -3.05 -3.81
N ARG A 12 -6.70 -1.85 -3.86
CA ARG A 12 -6.70 -0.91 -2.72
C ARG A 12 -7.41 -1.50 -1.50
N LEU A 13 -8.58 -2.10 -1.69
CA LEU A 13 -9.33 -2.74 -0.60
C LEU A 13 -8.52 -3.87 0.04
N GLN A 14 -7.81 -4.67 -0.74
CA GLN A 14 -6.97 -5.76 -0.22
C GLN A 14 -5.77 -5.24 0.59
N ALA A 15 -5.17 -4.13 0.16
CA ALA A 15 -4.02 -3.55 0.84
C ALA A 15 -4.39 -2.85 2.15
N LEU A 16 -5.47 -2.06 2.13
CA LEU A 16 -5.83 -1.14 3.23
C LEU A 16 -6.97 -1.65 4.10
N GLY A 17 -7.72 -2.65 3.63
CA GLY A 17 -8.88 -3.16 4.35
C GLY A 17 -8.48 -3.91 5.62
N GLN A 18 -9.17 -3.62 6.72
CA GLN A 18 -9.15 -4.46 7.91
C GLN A 18 -10.16 -5.59 7.70
N PHE A 19 -9.67 -6.82 7.72
CA PHE A 19 -10.51 -8.02 7.55
C PHE A 19 -10.66 -8.74 8.89
N THR A 20 -11.42 -9.84 8.89
CA THR A 20 -11.59 -10.70 10.05
C THR A 20 -11.18 -12.12 9.71
N THR A 21 -10.56 -12.80 10.67
CA THR A 21 -10.28 -14.23 10.59
C THR A 21 -11.58 -15.03 10.70
N PRO A 22 -11.59 -16.33 10.32
CA PRO A 22 -12.75 -17.19 10.52
C PRO A 22 -13.21 -17.30 11.98
N SER A 23 -12.30 -17.09 12.94
CA SER A 23 -12.58 -17.07 14.37
C SER A 23 -13.17 -15.74 14.86
N GLY A 24 -13.33 -14.75 13.97
CA GLY A 24 -13.89 -13.43 14.28
C GLY A 24 -12.87 -12.41 14.80
N THR A 25 -11.58 -12.73 14.83
CA THR A 25 -10.55 -11.76 15.25
C THR A 25 -10.20 -10.80 14.11
N PRO A 26 -9.99 -9.51 14.38
CA PRO A 26 -9.56 -8.57 13.36
C PRO A 26 -8.15 -8.90 12.87
N LEU A 27 -7.96 -8.88 11.55
CA LEU A 27 -6.67 -8.99 10.90
C LEU A 27 -6.19 -7.58 10.52
N PRO A 28 -4.93 -7.21 10.83
CA PRO A 28 -4.40 -5.93 10.38
C PRO A 28 -4.39 -5.86 8.85
N PRO A 29 -4.43 -4.64 8.28
CA PRO A 29 -4.25 -4.44 6.85
C PRO A 29 -2.91 -5.01 6.39
N SER A 30 -2.85 -5.42 5.12
CA SER A 30 -1.60 -5.94 4.53
C SER A 30 -0.52 -4.87 4.38
N ALA A 31 -0.90 -3.59 4.32
CA ALA A 31 0.00 -2.44 4.27
C ALA A 31 -0.40 -1.44 5.38
N PRO A 32 0.05 -1.67 6.63
CA PRO A 32 -0.40 -0.89 7.78
C PRO A 32 0.06 0.57 7.75
N THR A 33 1.32 0.85 7.42
CA THR A 33 1.86 2.22 7.34
C THR A 33 1.12 3.04 6.28
N LEU A 34 0.80 2.42 5.16
CA LEU A 34 0.03 3.01 4.08
C LEU A 34 -1.43 3.22 4.45
N ALA A 35 -2.04 2.26 5.17
CA ALA A 35 -3.41 2.38 5.66
C ALA A 35 -3.56 3.54 6.65
N ASP A 36 -2.61 3.72 7.56
CA ASP A 36 -2.59 4.83 8.50
C ASP A 36 -2.52 6.17 7.76
N GLY A 37 -1.64 6.30 6.76
CA GLY A 37 -1.53 7.53 5.97
C GLY A 37 -2.79 7.89 5.18
N VAL A 38 -3.58 6.88 4.77
CA VAL A 38 -4.90 7.10 4.15
C VAL A 38 -5.95 7.48 5.21
N ALA A 39 -5.93 6.84 6.39
CA ALA A 39 -6.84 7.15 7.49
C ALA A 39 -6.63 8.59 8.00
N ASP A 40 -5.39 9.05 8.03
CA ASP A 40 -5.01 10.43 8.38
C ASP A 40 -5.39 11.46 7.29
N GLY A 41 -5.83 11.00 6.12
CA GLY A 41 -6.17 11.87 4.98
C GLY A 41 -4.96 12.46 4.26
N VAL A 42 -3.75 12.04 4.61
CA VAL A 42 -2.49 12.52 3.99
C VAL A 42 -2.29 11.87 2.61
N LEU A 43 -2.70 10.61 2.46
CA LEU A 43 -2.46 9.84 1.25
C LEU A 43 -3.73 9.67 0.41
N GLY A 44 -3.64 10.10 -0.85
CA GLY A 44 -4.71 9.98 -1.82
C GLY A 44 -4.76 8.61 -2.53
N PRO A 45 -5.83 8.36 -3.31
CA PRO A 45 -5.95 7.23 -4.23
C PRO A 45 -4.70 6.92 -5.08
N ASP A 46 -4.07 7.96 -5.61
CA ASP A 46 -2.93 7.83 -6.53
C ASP A 46 -1.63 7.49 -5.79
N HIS A 47 -1.43 8.04 -4.58
CA HIS A 47 -0.33 7.65 -3.69
C HIS A 47 -0.37 6.15 -3.40
N VAL A 48 -1.55 5.64 -3.04
CA VAL A 48 -1.74 4.22 -2.75
C VAL A 48 -1.40 3.37 -3.98
N HIS A 49 -1.81 3.80 -5.18
CA HIS A 49 -1.46 3.06 -6.39
C HIS A 49 0.03 3.06 -6.68
N ALA A 50 0.68 4.22 -6.58
CA ALA A 50 2.12 4.34 -6.80
C ALA A 50 2.90 3.42 -5.83
N VAL A 51 2.57 3.45 -4.54
CA VAL A 51 3.23 2.59 -3.53
C VAL A 51 2.99 1.11 -3.84
N LEU A 52 1.75 0.71 -4.12
CA LEU A 52 1.43 -0.68 -4.43
C LEU A 52 2.12 -1.16 -5.70
N ASP A 53 2.29 -0.29 -6.71
CA ASP A 53 3.00 -0.61 -7.95
C ASP A 53 4.49 -0.83 -7.72
N VAL A 54 5.12 -0.09 -6.80
CA VAL A 54 6.50 -0.34 -6.37
C VAL A 54 6.59 -1.64 -5.56
N LEU A 55 5.75 -1.82 -4.55
CA LEU A 55 5.73 -3.04 -3.72
C LEU A 55 5.51 -4.30 -4.55
N GLY A 56 4.70 -4.22 -5.60
CA GLY A 56 4.42 -5.33 -6.51
C GLY A 56 5.64 -5.75 -7.36
N LYS A 57 6.70 -4.96 -7.42
CA LYS A 57 7.96 -5.32 -8.11
C LYS A 57 8.90 -6.13 -7.22
N ILE A 58 8.70 -6.11 -5.90
CA ILE A 58 9.53 -6.84 -4.95
C ILE A 58 9.28 -8.35 -5.15
N PRO A 59 10.31 -9.16 -5.41
CA PRO A 59 10.15 -10.60 -5.62
C PRO A 59 9.48 -11.28 -4.43
N VAL A 60 8.44 -12.08 -4.70
CA VAL A 60 7.67 -12.84 -3.69
C VAL A 60 8.54 -13.88 -2.94
N ALA A 61 9.69 -14.25 -3.49
CA ALA A 61 10.64 -15.17 -2.85
C ALA A 61 11.38 -14.54 -1.66
N LEU A 62 11.31 -13.22 -1.49
CA LEU A 62 11.95 -12.54 -0.37
C LEU A 62 11.17 -12.76 0.94
N PRO A 63 11.86 -12.73 2.10
CA PRO A 63 11.21 -12.84 3.39
C PRO A 63 10.14 -11.77 3.61
N ALA A 64 9.09 -12.09 4.37
CA ALA A 64 7.99 -11.17 4.67
C ALA A 64 8.47 -9.87 5.33
N GLU A 65 9.55 -9.95 6.11
CA GLU A 65 10.19 -8.82 6.78
C GLU A 65 10.71 -7.79 5.78
N VAL A 66 11.20 -8.22 4.61
CA VAL A 66 11.66 -7.33 3.54
C VAL A 66 10.47 -6.59 2.93
N HIS A 67 9.36 -7.29 2.72
CA HIS A 67 8.12 -6.67 2.25
C HIS A 67 7.56 -5.66 3.26
N THR A 68 7.59 -5.98 4.55
CA THR A 68 7.17 -5.06 5.62
C THR A 68 8.08 -3.84 5.71
N ALA A 69 9.40 -4.02 5.64
CA ALA A 69 10.34 -2.90 5.65
C ALA A 69 10.15 -1.98 4.44
N ALA A 70 9.99 -2.55 3.24
CA ALA A 70 9.72 -1.77 2.04
C ALA A 70 8.39 -1.01 2.12
N GLU A 71 7.35 -1.62 2.68
CA GLU A 71 6.07 -0.96 2.91
C GLU A 71 6.20 0.24 3.86
N GLN A 72 6.94 0.08 4.95
CA GLN A 72 7.19 1.17 5.90
C GLN A 72 7.95 2.33 5.25
N THR A 73 9.03 2.02 4.54
CA THR A 73 9.84 3.05 3.85
C THR A 73 9.02 3.78 2.79
N LEU A 74 8.29 3.05 1.94
CA LEU A 74 7.47 3.66 0.89
C LEU A 74 6.27 4.41 1.45
N GLY A 75 5.66 3.93 2.53
CA GLY A 75 4.57 4.60 3.23
C GLY A 75 5.02 5.94 3.84
N GLN A 76 6.24 5.99 4.38
CA GLN A 76 6.81 7.25 4.86
C GLN A 76 7.13 8.21 3.71
N LEU A 77 7.81 7.73 2.66
CA LEU A 77 8.10 8.55 1.47
C LEU A 77 6.82 9.10 0.83
N ALA A 78 5.73 8.34 0.84
CA ALA A 78 4.46 8.79 0.28
C ALA A 78 3.84 9.99 1.01
N ARG A 79 4.19 10.23 2.28
CA ARG A 79 3.74 11.40 3.03
C ARG A 79 4.50 12.67 2.63
N GLU A 80 5.74 12.51 2.17
CA GLU A 80 6.67 13.62 1.90
C GLU A 80 6.76 13.95 0.39
N HIS A 81 6.42 12.99 -0.48
CA HIS A 81 6.62 13.09 -1.92
C HIS A 81 5.32 12.91 -2.72
N THR A 82 5.36 13.33 -3.98
CA THR A 82 4.25 13.15 -4.92
C THR A 82 4.18 11.72 -5.45
N PRO A 83 3.02 11.23 -5.90
CA PRO A 83 2.89 9.88 -6.45
C PRO A 83 3.82 9.59 -7.63
N ALA A 84 4.13 10.60 -8.44
CA ALA A 84 5.03 10.47 -9.58
C ALA A 84 6.48 10.21 -9.14
N GLU A 85 6.93 10.86 -8.06
CA GLU A 85 8.29 10.71 -7.52
C GLU A 85 8.50 9.35 -6.85
N LEU A 86 7.45 8.78 -6.23
CA LEU A 86 7.52 7.47 -5.58
C LEU A 86 7.94 6.35 -6.54
N GLY A 87 7.56 6.43 -7.81
CA GLY A 87 7.99 5.44 -8.81
C GLY A 87 9.49 5.48 -9.10
N VAL A 88 10.14 6.64 -8.94
CA VAL A 88 11.58 6.82 -9.12
C VAL A 88 12.32 6.43 -7.84
N LEU A 89 11.88 6.95 -6.70
CA LEU A 89 12.47 6.66 -5.39
C LEU A 89 12.41 5.15 -5.07
N GLY A 90 11.30 4.51 -5.42
CA GLY A 90 11.11 3.07 -5.22
C GLY A 90 12.02 2.17 -6.05
N GLN A 91 12.69 2.67 -7.10
CA GLN A 91 13.68 1.89 -7.84
C GLN A 91 15.06 1.87 -7.16
N GLN A 92 15.24 2.70 -6.13
CA GLN A 92 16.50 2.82 -5.39
C GLN A 92 16.50 1.99 -4.09
N LEU A 93 15.40 1.31 -3.80
CA LEU A 93 15.22 0.36 -2.69
C LEU A 93 15.51 -1.05 -3.16
#